data_AF-A0A5N6S1H4-F1
#
_entry.id   AF-A0A5N6S1H4-F1
#
_cell.length_a   1.000
_cell.length_b   1.000
_cell.length_c   1.000
_cell.angle_alpha   90.00
_cell.angle_beta   90.00
_cell.angle_gamma   90.00
#
_symmetry.space_group_name_H-M   'P 1'
#
loop_
_entity.id
_entity.type
_entity.pdbx_description
1 polymer ?
#
loop_
_entity_poly.entity_id
_entity_poly.type
_entity_poly.pdbx_seq_one_letter_code
_entity_poly.pdbx_strand_id
1 'polypeptide(L)'
;MSEDSIVAIVTAIIMSGALSSLVGWTTQHLAKRRGTVTKADLEVFVRQLEKGDHHFDVLDRQESQLGEEIHDLKLIVLRQCLFAHPFDQNSHESAIQSGREYSRIGGNGVGHIRLSQLEENYARRAHDDDWDYTHDRP
;
A
#
# COMPACT_ATOMS: atom_id res chain seq x y z
N MET A 1 23.84 33.00 -6.14
CA MET A 1 23.34 31.63 -5.89
C MET A 1 24.54 30.82 -5.43
N SER A 2 24.56 30.38 -4.17
CA SER A 2 25.69 29.61 -3.62
C SER A 2 25.70 28.19 -4.20
N GLU A 3 26.89 27.61 -4.34
CA GLU A 3 27.10 26.25 -4.87
C GLU A 3 26.27 25.20 -4.13
N ASP A 4 26.03 25.42 -2.83
CA ASP A 4 25.23 24.55 -1.97
C ASP A 4 23.77 24.41 -2.42
N SER A 5 23.17 25.47 -2.96
CA SER A 5 21.80 25.42 -3.49
C SER A 5 21.72 24.58 -4.77
N ILE A 6 22.77 24.59 -5.59
CA ILE A 6 22.82 23.83 -6.84
C ILE A 6 22.97 22.34 -6.52
N VAL A 7 23.82 21.99 -5.56
CA VAL A 7 24.00 20.60 -5.12
C VAL A 7 22.70 20.04 -4.53
N ALA A 8 22.00 20.80 -3.67
CA ALA A 8 20.74 20.34 -3.07
C ALA A 8 19.65 20.06 -4.12
N ILE A 9 19.55 20.92 -5.14
CA ILE A 9 18.62 20.73 -6.26
C ILE A 9 18.99 19.49 -7.08
N VAL A 10 20.27 19.32 -7.43
CA VAL A 10 20.75 18.16 -8.19
C VAL A 10 20.54 16.85 -7.41
N THR A 11 20.79 16.83 -6.11
CA THR A 11 20.57 15.65 -5.27
C THR A 11 19.09 15.27 -5.16
N ALA A 12 18.19 16.25 -5.05
CA ALA A 12 16.74 16.01 -5.06
C ALA A 12 16.26 15.44 -6.40
N ILE A 13 16.88 15.88 -7.50
CA ILE A 13 16.57 15.46 -8.87
C ILE A 13 17.04 14.02 -9.15
N ILE A 14 18.16 13.57 -8.57
CA ILE A 14 18.70 12.22 -8.81
C ILE A 14 17.84 11.11 -8.17
N MET A 15 17.16 11.39 -7.05
CA MET A 15 16.38 10.37 -6.33
C MET A 15 15.03 10.04 -6.98
N SER A 16 14.54 10.86 -7.91
CA SER A 16 13.27 10.62 -8.58
C SER A 16 13.51 10.26 -10.05
N GLY A 17 13.44 8.95 -10.37
CA GLY A 17 13.94 8.36 -11.62
C GLY A 17 13.50 9.02 -12.94
N ALA A 18 12.42 9.81 -12.94
CA ALA A 18 11.96 10.60 -14.09
C ALA A 18 12.93 11.74 -14.49
N LEU A 19 13.68 12.26 -13.53
CA LEU A 19 14.57 13.42 -13.70
C LEU A 19 15.99 13.05 -14.16
N SER A 20 16.32 11.77 -14.23
CA SER A 20 17.59 11.27 -14.79
C SER A 20 17.82 11.72 -16.24
N SER A 21 16.75 11.76 -17.05
CA SER A 21 16.76 12.32 -18.42
C SER A 21 17.01 13.84 -18.43
N LEU A 22 16.55 14.53 -17.39
CA LEU A 22 16.65 15.98 -17.21
C LEU A 22 18.04 16.38 -16.72
N VAL A 23 18.66 15.59 -15.84
CA VAL A 23 20.09 15.68 -15.49
C VAL A 23 20.95 15.39 -16.70
N GLY A 24 20.64 14.36 -17.49
CA GLY A 24 21.37 14.04 -18.71
C GLY A 24 21.33 15.19 -19.72
N TRP A 25 20.15 15.78 -19.96
CA TRP A 25 20.02 16.92 -20.86
C TRP A 25 20.70 18.18 -20.32
N THR A 26 20.49 18.54 -19.04
CA THR A 26 21.09 19.75 -18.44
C THR A 26 22.60 19.66 -18.34
N THR A 27 23.16 18.53 -17.91
CA THR A 27 24.62 18.31 -17.87
C THR A 27 25.22 18.33 -19.28
N GLN A 28 24.55 17.73 -20.27
CA GLN A 28 24.99 17.73 -21.66
C GLN A 28 24.85 19.12 -22.33
N HIS A 29 23.88 19.95 -21.90
CA HIS A 29 23.72 21.34 -22.37
C HIS A 29 24.70 22.31 -21.71
N LEU A 30 24.93 22.19 -20.40
CA LEU A 30 25.90 22.99 -19.65
C LEU A 30 27.33 22.68 -20.08
N ALA A 31 27.63 21.41 -20.40
CA ALA A 31 28.92 21.03 -20.97
C ALA A 31 29.12 21.60 -22.39
N LYS A 32 28.06 21.77 -23.19
CA LYS A 32 28.13 22.30 -24.56
C LYS A 32 28.15 23.82 -24.64
N ARG A 33 27.64 24.55 -23.64
CA ARG A 33 27.59 26.03 -23.65
C ARG A 33 28.15 26.62 -22.35
N ARG A 34 29.44 26.95 -22.38
CA ARG A 34 30.06 27.88 -21.42
C ARG A 34 29.52 29.30 -21.63
N GLY A 35 28.32 29.57 -21.10
CA GLY A 35 27.79 30.92 -20.99
C GLY A 35 26.42 31.11 -21.62
N THR A 36 25.48 31.59 -20.81
CA THR A 36 24.11 32.03 -21.14
C THR A 36 23.09 30.92 -21.45
N VAL A 37 22.32 30.57 -20.41
CA VAL A 37 21.01 29.94 -20.52
C VAL A 37 20.09 30.93 -21.24
N THR A 38 19.43 30.52 -22.34
CA THR A 38 18.48 31.38 -23.04
C THR A 38 17.08 31.26 -22.44
N LYS A 39 16.23 32.28 -22.65
CA LYS A 39 14.83 32.24 -22.18
C LYS A 39 14.05 31.05 -22.75
N ALA A 40 14.35 30.64 -23.99
CA ALA A 40 13.75 29.47 -24.61
C ALA A 40 14.13 28.16 -23.89
N ASP A 41 15.37 28.04 -23.42
CA ASP A 41 15.82 26.87 -22.64
C ASP A 41 15.10 26.81 -21.28
N LEU A 42 14.87 27.96 -20.65
CA LEU A 42 14.12 28.06 -19.40
C LEU A 42 12.64 27.68 -19.60
N GLU A 43 12.01 28.08 -20.70
CA GLU A 43 10.63 27.69 -21.02
C GLU A 43 10.48 26.19 -21.26
N VAL A 44 11.45 25.56 -21.94
CA VAL A 44 11.48 24.09 -22.11
C VAL A 44 11.64 23.40 -20.77
N PHE A 45 12.52 23.91 -19.91
CA PHE A 45 12.73 23.37 -18.57
C PHE A 45 11.47 23.47 -17.70
N VAL A 46 10.82 24.63 -17.67
CA VAL A 46 9.55 24.83 -16.94
C VAL A 46 8.48 23.85 -17.44
N ARG A 47 8.33 23.68 -18.77
CA ARG A 47 7.38 22.70 -19.32
C ARG A 47 7.71 21.26 -18.94
N GLN A 48 8.98 20.90 -18.80
CA GLN A 48 9.38 19.57 -18.35
C GLN A 48 9.09 19.37 -16.85
N LEU A 49 9.29 20.42 -16.03
CA LEU A 49 8.89 20.40 -14.62
C LEU A 49 7.38 20.25 -14.46
N GLU A 50 6.58 21.00 -15.22
CA GLU A 50 5.11 20.88 -15.22
C GLU A 50 4.65 19.45 -15.60
N LYS A 51 5.32 18.83 -16.56
CA LYS A 51 5.06 17.42 -16.91
C LYS A 51 5.44 16.45 -15.79
N GLY A 52 6.56 16.71 -15.11
CA GLY A 52 7.00 15.93 -13.95
C GLY A 52 5.98 15.99 -12.82
N ASP A 53 5.49 17.19 -12.50
CA ASP A 53 4.45 17.43 -11.49
C ASP A 53 3.19 16.63 -11.79
N HIS A 54 2.71 16.68 -13.04
CA HIS A 54 1.57 15.89 -13.49
C HIS A 54 1.80 14.37 -13.35
N HIS A 55 3.02 13.88 -13.59
CA HIS A 55 3.34 12.47 -13.41
C HIS A 55 3.32 12.05 -11.94
N PHE A 56 3.77 12.90 -11.02
CA PHE A 56 3.67 12.63 -9.57
C PHE A 56 2.22 12.56 -9.11
N ASP A 57 1.37 13.49 -9.56
CA ASP A 57 -0.07 13.46 -9.27
C ASP A 57 -0.73 12.14 -9.73
N VAL A 58 -0.33 11.62 -10.89
CA VAL A 58 -0.85 10.35 -11.40
C VAL A 58 -0.36 9.17 -10.56
N LEU A 59 0.91 9.18 -10.14
CA LEU A 59 1.46 8.14 -9.27
C LEU A 59 0.79 8.13 -7.90
N ASP A 60 0.56 9.30 -7.30
CA ASP A 60 -0.12 9.43 -5.99
C ASP A 60 -1.56 8.90 -6.06
N ARG A 61 -2.27 9.17 -7.16
CA ARG A 61 -3.59 8.57 -7.41
C ARG A 61 -3.52 7.05 -7.57
N GLN A 62 -2.53 6.53 -8.29
CA GLN A 62 -2.36 5.09 -8.46
C GLN A 62 -2.02 4.40 -7.13
N GLU A 63 -1.15 5.00 -6.31
CA GLU A 63 -0.83 4.50 -4.99
C GLU A 63 -2.07 4.47 -4.10
N SER A 64 -2.86 5.54 -4.11
CA SER A 64 -4.13 5.61 -3.37
C SER A 64 -5.12 4.53 -3.82
N GLN A 65 -5.28 4.33 -5.12
CA GLN A 65 -6.13 3.28 -5.70
C GLN A 65 -5.66 1.88 -5.31
N LEU A 66 -4.35 1.61 -5.41
CA LEU A 66 -3.77 0.34 -4.98
C LEU A 66 -3.95 0.10 -3.48
N GLY A 67 -3.85 1.15 -2.67
CA GLY A 67 -4.11 1.10 -1.23
C GLY A 67 -5.54 0.66 -0.92
N GLU A 68 -6.52 1.20 -1.63
CA GLU A 68 -7.94 0.83 -1.53
C GLU A 68 -8.18 -0.62 -2.00
N GLU A 69 -7.64 -1.01 -3.15
CA GLU A 69 -7.75 -2.38 -3.66
C GLU A 69 -7.13 -3.42 -2.70
N ILE A 70 -5.96 -3.12 -2.13
CA ILE A 70 -5.31 -3.98 -1.13
C ILE A 70 -6.18 -4.09 0.12
N HIS A 71 -6.80 -3.00 0.56
CA HIS A 71 -7.71 -3.01 1.69
C HIS A 71 -8.91 -3.92 1.45
N ASP A 72 -9.55 -3.79 0.28
CA ASP A 72 -10.70 -4.60 -0.11
C ASP A 72 -10.33 -6.08 -0.23
N LEU A 73 -9.19 -6.40 -0.85
CA LEU A 73 -8.69 -7.78 -0.95
C LEU A 73 -8.41 -8.37 0.43
N LYS A 74 -7.84 -7.59 1.36
CA LYS A 74 -7.64 -8.04 2.74
C LYS A 74 -8.96 -8.37 3.42
N LEU A 75 -9.99 -7.52 3.28
CA LEU A 75 -11.32 -7.79 3.81
C LEU A 75 -11.91 -9.09 3.23
N ILE A 76 -11.75 -9.34 1.93
CA ILE A 76 -12.24 -10.56 1.28
C ILE A 76 -11.54 -11.81 1.82
N VAL A 77 -10.20 -11.80 1.87
CA VAL A 77 -9.41 -12.95 2.34
C VAL A 77 -9.70 -13.25 3.81
N LEU A 78 -9.69 -12.22 4.67
CA LEU A 78 -9.97 -12.39 6.10
C LEU A 78 -11.39 -12.90 6.33
N ARG A 79 -12.37 -12.43 5.54
CA ARG A 79 -13.73 -12.97 5.58
C ARG A 79 -13.76 -14.44 5.16
N GLN A 80 -13.05 -14.83 4.11
CA GLN A 80 -13.01 -16.24 3.71
C GLN A 80 -12.42 -17.13 4.82
N CYS A 81 -11.34 -16.69 5.48
CA CYS A 81 -10.74 -17.40 6.60
C CYS A 81 -11.67 -17.46 7.83
N LEU A 82 -12.35 -16.36 8.16
CA LEU A 82 -13.32 -16.28 9.26
C LEU A 82 -14.52 -17.23 9.07
N PHE A 83 -14.98 -17.39 7.84
CA PHE A 83 -16.13 -18.25 7.51
C PHE A 83 -15.75 -19.69 7.18
N ALA A 84 -14.45 -20.01 7.13
CA ALA A 84 -14.01 -21.39 7.01
C ALA A 84 -14.47 -22.20 8.23
N HIS A 85 -14.89 -23.44 8.00
CA HIS A 85 -15.25 -24.34 9.08
C HIS A 85 -13.98 -24.87 9.76
N PRO A 86 -13.80 -24.68 11.08
CA PRO A 86 -12.68 -25.26 11.81
C PRO A 86 -12.78 -26.79 11.83
N PHE A 87 -11.64 -27.47 11.69
CA PHE A 87 -11.55 -28.94 11.72
C PHE A 87 -10.60 -29.45 12.81
N ASP A 88 -9.90 -28.53 13.47
CA ASP A 88 -9.03 -28.77 14.62
C ASP A 88 -8.93 -27.50 15.47
N GLN A 89 -8.29 -27.58 16.64
CA GLN A 89 -8.11 -26.42 17.52
C GLN A 89 -7.37 -25.27 16.84
N ASN A 90 -6.32 -25.58 16.08
CA ASN A 90 -5.46 -24.57 15.45
C ASN A 90 -6.19 -23.78 14.35
N SER A 91 -7.00 -24.46 13.52
CA SER A 91 -7.85 -23.83 12.51
C SER A 91 -8.94 -22.96 13.13
N HIS A 92 -9.45 -23.34 14.31
CA HIS A 92 -10.39 -22.51 15.07
C HIS A 92 -9.73 -21.21 15.55
N GLU A 93 -8.55 -21.30 16.17
CA GLU A 93 -7.78 -20.14 16.62
C GLU A 93 -7.42 -19.21 15.45
N SER A 94 -7.01 -19.79 14.32
CA SER A 94 -6.71 -19.06 13.09
C SER A 94 -7.94 -18.33 12.53
N ALA A 95 -9.12 -18.95 12.58
CA ALA A 95 -10.37 -18.31 12.18
C ALA A 95 -10.75 -17.14 13.11
N ILE A 96 -10.55 -17.30 14.43
CA ILE A 96 -10.75 -16.22 15.42
C ILE A 96 -9.77 -15.07 15.15
N GLN A 97 -8.49 -15.36 14.93
CA GLN A 97 -7.48 -14.34 14.61
C GLN A 97 -7.85 -13.57 13.34
N SER A 98 -8.27 -14.29 12.30
CA SER A 98 -8.75 -13.70 11.05
C SER A 98 -9.97 -12.82 11.29
N GLY A 99 -10.90 -13.24 12.14
CA GLY A 99 -12.08 -12.44 12.49
C GLY A 99 -11.78 -11.19 13.29
N ARG A 100 -10.81 -11.24 14.21
CA ARG A 100 -10.36 -10.08 14.97
C ARG A 100 -9.71 -9.04 14.06
N GLU A 101 -8.86 -9.50 13.14
CA GLU A 101 -8.24 -8.62 12.15
C GLU A 101 -9.28 -8.06 11.18
N TYR A 102 -10.21 -8.88 10.68
CA TYR A 102 -11.34 -8.46 9.86
C TYR A 102 -12.15 -7.34 10.55
N SER A 103 -12.46 -7.53 11.83
CA SER A 103 -13.17 -6.53 12.65
C SER A 103 -12.37 -5.24 12.81
N ARG A 104 -11.05 -5.36 13.02
CA ARG A 104 -10.15 -4.21 13.21
C ARG A 104 -10.08 -3.31 11.97
N ILE A 105 -10.12 -3.91 10.77
CA ILE A 105 -10.03 -3.16 9.50
C ILE A 105 -11.39 -2.73 8.95
N GLY A 106 -12.49 -2.83 9.71
CA GLY A 106 -13.80 -2.33 9.29
C GLY A 106 -14.73 -3.37 8.67
N GLY A 107 -14.58 -4.64 9.06
CA GLY A 107 -15.48 -5.73 8.67
C GLY A 107 -16.96 -5.48 8.98
N ASN A 108 -17.85 -6.24 8.33
CA ASN A 108 -19.29 -6.05 8.46
C ASN A 108 -19.92 -6.79 9.66
N GLY A 109 -21.19 -6.48 9.93
CA GLY A 109 -21.97 -7.06 11.04
C GLY A 109 -22.07 -8.60 11.02
N VAL A 110 -22.15 -9.23 9.84
CA VAL A 110 -22.22 -10.70 9.75
C VAL A 110 -20.89 -11.32 10.18
N GLY A 111 -19.76 -10.70 9.84
CA GLY A 111 -18.45 -11.13 10.31
C GLY A 111 -18.29 -10.99 11.82
N HIS A 112 -18.78 -9.91 12.43
CA HIS A 112 -18.76 -9.76 13.89
C HIS A 112 -19.58 -10.86 14.58
N ILE A 113 -20.78 -11.16 14.08
CA ILE A 113 -21.60 -12.25 14.62
C ILE A 113 -20.87 -13.59 14.51
N ARG A 114 -20.26 -13.88 13.35
CA ARG A 114 -19.49 -15.10 13.15
C ARG A 114 -18.30 -15.20 14.10
N LEU A 115 -17.58 -14.09 14.32
CA LEU A 115 -16.47 -14.05 15.28
C LEU A 115 -16.96 -14.39 16.69
N SER A 116 -18.05 -13.77 17.16
CA SER A 116 -18.61 -14.08 18.49
C SER A 116 -19.01 -15.56 18.61
N GLN A 117 -19.62 -16.14 17.58
CA GLN A 117 -19.96 -17.57 17.57
C GLN A 117 -18.73 -18.48 17.67
N LEU A 118 -17.63 -18.12 16.98
CA LEU A 118 -16.36 -18.86 17.10
C LEU A 118 -15.77 -18.71 18.51
N GLU A 119 -15.72 -17.50 19.06
CA GLU A 119 -15.19 -17.28 20.40
C GLU A 119 -15.99 -18.02 21.47
N GLU A 120 -17.32 -18.05 21.37
CA GLU A 120 -18.20 -18.82 22.25
C GLU A 120 -18.02 -20.33 22.08
N ASN A 121 -17.88 -20.82 20.85
CA ASN A 121 -17.63 -22.24 20.58
C ASN A 121 -16.27 -22.67 21.12
N TYR A 122 -15.23 -21.87 20.91
CA TYR A 122 -13.89 -22.10 21.43
C TYR A 122 -13.89 -22.14 22.97
N ALA A 123 -14.55 -21.18 23.62
CA ALA A 123 -14.66 -21.14 25.08
C ALA A 123 -15.35 -22.39 25.64
N ARG A 124 -16.40 -22.87 24.97
CA ARG A 124 -17.11 -24.10 25.33
C ARG A 124 -16.21 -25.33 25.19
N ARG A 125 -15.54 -25.47 24.04
CA ARG A 125 -14.62 -26.59 23.78
C ARG A 125 -13.45 -26.62 24.75
N ALA A 126 -12.89 -25.45 25.08
CA ALA A 126 -11.83 -25.33 26.08
C ALA A 126 -12.30 -25.69 27.49
N HIS A 127 -13.57 -25.40 27.83
CA HIS A 127 -14.17 -25.79 29.10
C HIS A 127 -14.42 -27.30 29.18
N ASP A 128 -14.93 -27.89 28.10
CA ASP A 128 -15.32 -29.31 28.03
C ASP A 128 -14.14 -30.24 27.65
N ASP A 129 -12.97 -29.66 27.34
CA ASP A 129 -11.78 -30.32 26.75
C ASP A 129 -12.12 -31.16 25.49
N ASP A 130 -13.08 -30.67 24.70
CA ASP A 130 -13.58 -31.34 23.50
C ASP A 130 -13.13 -30.59 22.24
N TRP A 131 -12.07 -31.12 21.62
CA TRP A 131 -11.51 -30.61 20.37
C TRP A 131 -11.93 -31.44 19.14
N ASP A 132 -12.97 -32.27 19.26
CA ASP A 132 -13.48 -33.04 18.13
C ASP A 132 -14.47 -32.20 17.30
N TYR A 133 -14.08 -31.90 16.06
CA TYR A 133 -14.88 -31.14 15.10
C TYR A 133 -15.66 -32.05 14.14
N THR A 134 -15.51 -33.38 14.22
CA THR A 134 -16.15 -34.31 13.26
C THR A 134 -17.67 -34.32 13.33
N HIS A 135 -18.24 -33.87 14.44
CA HIS A 135 -19.69 -33.79 14.65
C HIS A 135 -20.29 -32.43 14.31
N ASP A 136 -19.47 -31.43 14.02
CA ASP A 136 -19.94 -30.11 13.62
C ASP A 136 -20.33 -30.13 12.13
N ARG A 137 -21.56 -29.71 11.83
CA ARG A 137 -21.98 -29.52 10.43
C ARG A 137 -21.46 -28.18 9.92
N PRO A 138 -21.04 -28.10 8.64
CA PRO A 138 -20.68 -26.85 7.99
C PRO A 138 -21.88 -25.89 7.86
#